data_AF-A0ABD3E5B3-F1
#
_entry.id   AF-A0ABD3E5B3-F1
#
_cell.length_a   1.000
_cell.length_b   1.000
_cell.length_c   1.000
_cell.angle_alpha   90.00
_cell.angle_beta   90.00
_cell.angle_gamma   90.00
#
_symmetry.space_group_name_H-M   'P 1'
#
loop_
_entity.id
_entity.type
_entity.pdbx_description
1 polymer ?
#
loop_
_entity_poly.entity_id
_entity_poly.type
_entity_poly.pdbx_seq_one_letter_code
_entity_poly.pdbx_strand_id
1 'polypeptide(L)'
;MALDIFWFRCKHKPQNKKYLTASETQLYTLSDDSPSEYSQILSFAFAKLEKQFQKATMPCCYIGIVKGIALSRSCGIVAKAVSGSTPSAENKNSKMDEKSETYSHDMTAAMGAALTYRHELGMNYNFIRPDLIVGSCLQTQEDVDKLRSIEVKTIFCLQQDSDLEYFGVDIAAIRKYANSCGDIQHLRAEVRDFDGFDLRMRLPAVVSKLHTAINKNGGVAYIHCTAGLGRAPTTAVAYMFWVQGYTLNEAHTLTMSKRPCFPNLDAIKSATADILTGLKKIPVKLTWSCDDCSIVEISGLDIGWGQKIPLAYDKEQGLWILHKELPEGQYEYKYIVDGKWMYNKNELVTSPNKDGNVNNYVTVFDDNPNSISAAIRSRLTGDDPDLSTDERLTIRQFLETYQGE
;
A
#
# COMPACT_ATOMS: atom_id res chain seq x y z
N MET A 1 40.06 -30.76 -15.69
CA MET A 1 40.43 -29.35 -15.43
C MET A 1 39.83 -28.96 -14.11
N ALA A 2 40.66 -28.36 -13.25
CA ALA A 2 40.42 -28.16 -11.83
C ALA A 2 39.34 -27.11 -11.54
N LEU A 3 38.60 -27.30 -10.45
CA LEU A 3 37.81 -26.27 -9.78
C LEU A 3 38.34 -26.20 -8.34
N ASP A 4 39.14 -25.16 -8.08
CA ASP A 4 39.71 -24.84 -6.79
C ASP A 4 38.63 -24.29 -5.85
N ILE A 5 38.50 -24.92 -4.68
CA ILE A 5 37.67 -24.46 -3.56
C ILE A 5 38.60 -23.77 -2.55
N PHE A 6 38.48 -22.46 -2.42
CA PHE A 6 39.16 -21.70 -1.36
C PHE A 6 38.45 -21.91 -0.02
N TRP A 7 39.21 -22.38 0.97
CA TRP A 7 38.85 -22.43 2.38
C TRP A 7 39.09 -21.06 3.04
N PHE A 8 38.11 -20.54 3.78
CA PHE A 8 38.39 -19.64 4.90
C PHE A 8 38.05 -20.34 6.22
N ARG A 9 39.09 -20.43 7.06
CA ARG A 9 39.13 -21.12 8.34
C ARG A 9 38.99 -20.09 9.45
N CYS A 10 37.89 -20.11 10.19
CA CYS A 10 37.81 -19.43 11.49
C CYS A 10 37.72 -20.48 12.61
N LYS A 11 38.83 -20.65 13.33
CA LYS A 11 38.91 -21.37 14.60
C LYS A 11 38.46 -20.42 15.71
N HIS A 12 37.39 -20.75 16.41
CA HIS A 12 37.34 -20.82 17.89
C HIS A 12 35.98 -21.37 18.36
N LYS A 13 36.04 -22.41 19.18
CA LYS A 13 34.99 -23.01 20.03
C LYS A 13 35.54 -22.97 21.48
N PRO A 14 34.75 -23.26 22.53
CA PRO A 14 33.28 -23.21 22.69
C PRO A 14 32.85 -22.61 24.06
N GLN A 15 31.53 -22.51 24.32
CA GLN A 15 30.90 -23.21 25.46
C GLN A 15 29.36 -23.12 25.45
N ASN A 16 28.76 -24.31 25.51
CA ASN A 16 27.44 -24.67 26.05
C ASN A 16 26.18 -23.93 25.58
N LYS A 17 25.41 -24.60 24.70
CA LYS A 17 24.00 -24.98 24.97
C LYS A 17 23.53 -26.04 23.96
N LYS A 18 22.71 -26.96 24.48
CA LYS A 18 22.26 -28.23 23.89
C LYS A 18 21.52 -28.04 22.56
N TYR A 19 21.92 -28.79 21.52
CA TYR A 19 21.13 -28.98 20.31
C TYR A 19 20.41 -30.33 20.41
N LEU A 20 19.09 -30.31 20.23
CA LEU A 20 18.29 -31.49 19.93
C LEU A 20 18.58 -31.88 18.47
N THR A 21 19.16 -33.05 18.27
CA THR A 21 19.32 -33.68 16.95
C THR A 21 18.02 -34.40 16.59
N ALA A 22 17.42 -34.04 15.46
CA ALA A 22 16.47 -34.89 14.76
C ALA A 22 17.05 -35.18 13.37
N SER A 23 17.67 -36.35 13.24
CA SER A 23 18.00 -36.99 11.98
C SER A 23 16.84 -37.90 11.61
N GLU A 24 16.19 -37.66 10.48
CA GLU A 24 15.56 -38.66 9.61
C GLU A 24 14.83 -37.91 8.47
N THR A 25 15.53 -37.73 7.35
CA THR A 25 14.89 -37.36 6.09
C THR A 25 14.85 -38.61 5.23
N GLN A 26 13.70 -39.29 5.20
CA GLN A 26 13.42 -40.27 4.14
C GLN A 26 13.16 -39.51 2.84
N LEU A 27 14.00 -39.75 1.84
CA LEU A 27 13.79 -39.35 0.46
C LEU A 27 12.63 -40.18 -0.12
N TYR A 28 11.51 -39.52 -0.44
CA TYR A 28 10.54 -40.06 -1.38
C TYR A 28 10.86 -39.50 -2.77
N THR A 29 11.19 -40.40 -3.69
CA THR A 29 11.17 -40.11 -5.13
C THR A 29 9.73 -40.34 -5.59
N LEU A 30 9.13 -39.34 -6.23
CA LEU A 30 7.83 -39.47 -6.89
C LEU A 30 8.02 -39.09 -8.36
N SER A 31 7.88 -40.10 -9.22
CA SER A 31 7.69 -39.99 -10.66
C SER A 31 6.31 -39.45 -10.97
N ASP A 32 6.19 -38.71 -12.07
CA ASP A 32 4.97 -38.15 -12.63
C ASP A 32 3.81 -39.17 -12.69
N ASP A 33 2.67 -38.84 -12.06
CA ASP A 33 1.32 -38.85 -12.67
C ASP A 33 0.19 -38.60 -11.64
N SER A 34 -0.69 -37.63 -11.98
CA SER A 34 -2.04 -37.33 -11.45
C SER A 34 -2.23 -36.37 -10.23
N PRO A 35 -3.25 -35.46 -10.24
CA PRO A 35 -3.35 -34.32 -9.30
C PRO A 35 -4.34 -34.52 -8.12
N SER A 36 -4.59 -35.75 -7.65
CA SER A 36 -5.61 -35.98 -6.60
C SER A 36 -5.10 -36.43 -5.22
N GLU A 37 -3.80 -36.70 -5.05
CA GLU A 37 -3.24 -37.11 -3.73
C GLU A 37 -2.57 -35.98 -2.93
N TYR A 38 -2.33 -34.82 -3.53
CA TYR A 38 -1.70 -33.67 -2.85
C TYR A 38 -2.59 -33.04 -1.74
N SER A 39 -3.92 -33.16 -1.85
CA SER A 39 -4.87 -32.56 -0.88
C SER A 39 -4.96 -33.33 0.45
N GLN A 40 -4.60 -34.61 0.49
CA GLN A 40 -4.71 -35.42 1.71
C GLN A 40 -3.47 -35.31 2.59
N ILE A 41 -2.29 -35.13 2.01
CA ILE A 41 -1.04 -35.02 2.80
C ILE A 41 -0.94 -33.66 3.52
N LEU A 42 -1.41 -32.58 2.88
CA LEU A 42 -1.44 -31.25 3.48
C LEU A 42 -2.44 -31.14 4.64
N SER A 43 -3.61 -31.78 4.53
CA SER A 43 -4.63 -31.75 5.60
C SER A 43 -4.19 -32.50 6.87
N PHE A 44 -3.40 -33.57 6.75
CA PHE A 44 -2.82 -34.26 7.90
C PHE A 44 -1.67 -33.49 8.57
N ALA A 45 -0.88 -32.74 7.80
CA ALA A 45 0.21 -31.92 8.34
C ALA A 45 -0.31 -30.71 9.14
N PHE A 46 -1.38 -30.06 8.67
CA PHE A 46 -2.02 -28.92 9.37
C PHE A 46 -2.69 -29.34 10.69
N ALA A 47 -3.40 -30.47 10.71
CA ALA A 47 -4.07 -30.96 11.94
C ALA A 47 -3.08 -31.34 13.06
N LYS A 48 -1.84 -31.69 12.71
CA LYS A 48 -0.78 -32.03 13.69
C LYS A 48 -0.11 -30.79 14.28
N LEU A 49 -0.07 -29.68 13.53
CA LEU A 49 0.41 -28.37 13.98
C LEU A 49 -0.59 -27.65 14.90
N GLU A 50 -1.89 -27.72 14.62
CA GLU A 50 -2.93 -27.10 15.48
C GLU A 50 -2.99 -27.74 16.88
N LYS A 51 -2.81 -29.06 16.99
CA LYS A 51 -2.80 -29.75 18.29
C LYS A 51 -1.57 -29.43 19.16
N GLN A 52 -0.49 -28.89 18.59
CA GLN A 52 0.69 -28.47 19.35
C GLN A 52 0.57 -27.03 19.88
N PHE A 53 -0.25 -26.18 19.26
CA PHE A 53 -0.46 -24.79 19.71
C PHE A 53 -1.52 -24.63 20.82
N GLN A 54 -2.39 -25.61 21.03
CA GLN A 54 -3.44 -25.57 22.07
C GLN A 54 -2.98 -25.94 23.50
N LYS A 55 -1.68 -26.19 23.74
CA LYS A 55 -1.16 -26.63 25.06
C LYS A 55 -0.36 -25.59 25.85
N ALA A 56 -0.39 -24.32 25.46
CA ALA A 56 0.33 -23.25 26.17
C ALA A 56 -0.60 -22.10 26.60
N THR A 57 -1.43 -22.33 27.61
CA THR A 57 -2.11 -21.27 28.38
C THR A 57 -2.15 -21.66 29.86
N MET A 58 -1.52 -20.85 30.72
CA MET A 58 -1.65 -20.90 32.19
C MET A 58 -2.63 -19.80 32.66
N PRO A 59 -3.36 -20.00 33.79
CA PRO A 59 -4.61 -19.30 34.07
C PRO A 59 -4.43 -18.04 34.93
N CYS A 60 -5.26 -17.02 34.69
CA CYS A 60 -5.44 -15.87 35.58
C CYS A 60 -6.80 -15.98 36.30
N CYS A 61 -6.77 -15.85 37.62
CA CYS A 61 -7.88 -16.08 38.54
C CYS A 61 -8.99 -15.02 38.44
N TYR A 62 -10.24 -15.50 38.50
CA TYR A 62 -11.45 -14.73 38.78
C TYR A 62 -11.53 -14.34 40.25
N ILE A 63 -11.90 -13.09 40.57
CA ILE A 63 -12.60 -12.73 41.81
C ILE A 63 -13.77 -11.79 41.46
N GLY A 64 -14.95 -12.16 41.94
CA GLY A 64 -16.24 -11.58 41.59
C GLY A 64 -16.69 -10.36 42.41
N ILE A 65 -17.80 -9.81 41.93
CA ILE A 65 -18.54 -8.63 42.37
C ILE A 65 -19.31 -8.89 43.67
N VAL A 66 -19.40 -7.89 44.55
CA VAL A 66 -20.50 -7.73 45.52
C VAL A 66 -21.01 -6.27 45.53
N LYS A 67 -22.34 -6.10 45.46
CA LYS A 67 -23.12 -4.86 45.60
C LYS A 67 -23.51 -4.61 47.08
N GLY A 68 -23.62 -3.35 47.51
CA GLY A 68 -24.37 -2.99 48.73
C GLY A 68 -24.27 -1.53 49.24
N ILE A 69 -25.18 -0.66 48.76
CA ILE A 69 -26.00 0.39 49.42
C ILE A 69 -25.48 1.15 50.68
N ALA A 70 -25.49 2.51 50.67
CA ALA A 70 -26.32 3.37 51.55
C ALA A 70 -26.14 4.90 51.35
N LEU A 71 -27.18 5.64 51.72
CA LEU A 71 -27.52 7.06 51.48
C LEU A 71 -26.66 8.11 52.22
N SER A 72 -26.60 9.34 51.68
CA SER A 72 -27.14 10.53 52.38
C SER A 72 -27.39 11.73 51.45
N ARG A 73 -28.46 12.47 51.73
CA ARG A 73 -28.92 13.69 51.05
C ARG A 73 -28.20 14.91 51.61
N SER A 74 -27.87 15.89 50.76
CA SER A 74 -28.08 17.30 51.11
C SER A 74 -28.29 18.14 49.85
N CYS A 75 -29.24 19.08 49.94
CA CYS A 75 -29.64 20.02 48.91
C CYS A 75 -28.94 21.35 49.15
N GLY A 76 -28.40 21.96 48.09
CA GLY A 76 -27.85 23.32 48.12
C GLY A 76 -27.67 23.83 46.69
N ILE A 77 -28.59 24.68 46.24
CA ILE A 77 -28.45 25.49 45.03
C ILE A 77 -27.75 26.79 45.45
N VAL A 78 -26.77 27.29 44.66
CA VAL A 78 -26.64 28.70 44.21
C VAL A 78 -25.37 28.91 43.36
N ALA A 79 -25.58 29.62 42.24
CA ALA A 79 -24.68 30.47 41.43
C ALA A 79 -23.53 29.87 40.59
N LYS A 80 -23.86 29.67 39.30
CA LYS A 80 -23.20 30.17 38.08
C LYS A 80 -21.78 30.77 38.25
N ALA A 81 -20.78 30.04 37.73
CA ALA A 81 -19.62 30.63 37.07
C ALA A 81 -19.39 29.84 35.76
N VAL A 82 -19.62 30.50 34.63
CA VAL A 82 -19.23 29.99 33.31
C VAL A 82 -17.73 30.24 33.19
N SER A 83 -16.91 29.23 33.46
CA SER A 83 -15.54 29.19 32.97
C SER A 83 -15.56 28.49 31.61
N GLY A 84 -14.99 29.16 30.60
CA GLY A 84 -14.82 28.59 29.27
C GLY A 84 -14.06 27.27 29.38
N SER A 85 -14.66 26.20 28.88
CA SER A 85 -14.06 24.88 28.81
C SER A 85 -12.87 24.93 27.86
N THR A 86 -11.67 24.91 28.41
CA THR A 86 -10.47 24.45 27.74
C THR A 86 -10.75 23.07 27.12
N PRO A 87 -10.39 22.77 25.87
CA PRO A 87 -10.62 21.44 25.32
C PRO A 87 -9.80 20.45 26.12
N SER A 88 -10.45 19.52 26.83
CA SER A 88 -9.78 18.46 27.56
C SER A 88 -9.00 17.58 26.58
N ALA A 89 -7.80 17.13 26.98
CA ALA A 89 -6.95 16.25 26.16
C ALA A 89 -7.66 14.96 25.75
N GLU A 90 -8.60 14.47 26.56
CA GLU A 90 -9.45 13.31 26.26
C GLU A 90 -10.28 13.50 24.97
N ASN A 91 -10.80 14.71 24.74
CA ASN A 91 -11.65 15.02 23.59
C ASN A 91 -10.86 15.25 22.29
N LYS A 92 -9.54 15.47 22.39
CA LYS A 92 -8.64 15.51 21.23
C LYS A 92 -8.20 14.11 20.81
N ASN A 93 -7.88 13.25 21.78
CA ASN A 93 -7.51 11.86 21.51
C ASN A 93 -8.70 11.08 20.92
N SER A 94 -9.91 11.23 21.48
CA SER A 94 -11.11 10.55 20.92
C SER A 94 -11.39 10.94 19.47
N LYS A 95 -11.22 12.22 19.12
CA LYS A 95 -11.39 12.71 17.74
C LYS A 95 -10.31 12.21 16.78
N MET A 96 -9.08 12.00 17.28
CA MET A 96 -8.01 11.45 16.47
C MET A 96 -8.24 9.96 16.21
N ASP A 97 -8.64 9.21 17.23
CA ASP A 97 -9.01 7.79 17.11
C ASP A 97 -10.13 7.62 16.08
N GLU A 98 -11.19 8.44 16.11
CA GLU A 98 -12.27 8.42 15.13
C GLU A 98 -11.78 8.67 13.69
N LYS A 99 -10.84 9.62 13.50
CA LYS A 99 -10.25 9.91 12.19
C LYS A 99 -9.38 8.75 11.69
N SER A 100 -8.60 8.14 12.58
CA SER A 100 -7.80 6.94 12.31
C SER A 100 -8.66 5.76 11.88
N GLU A 101 -9.78 5.51 12.57
CA GLU A 101 -10.72 4.44 12.25
C GLU A 101 -11.43 4.70 10.90
N THR A 102 -11.90 5.93 10.67
CA THR A 102 -12.51 6.31 9.38
C THR A 102 -11.53 6.10 8.22
N TYR A 103 -10.30 6.59 8.36
CA TYR A 103 -9.26 6.40 7.34
C TYR A 103 -8.94 4.91 7.12
N SER A 104 -8.86 4.12 8.19
CA SER A 104 -8.61 2.67 8.09
C SER A 104 -9.76 1.92 7.42
N HIS A 105 -11.00 2.35 7.65
CA HIS A 105 -12.17 1.81 6.97
C HIS A 105 -12.13 2.12 5.47
N ASP A 106 -11.84 3.37 5.10
CA ASP A 106 -11.71 3.80 3.71
C ASP A 106 -10.56 3.06 3.00
N MET A 107 -9.42 2.85 3.68
CA MET A 107 -8.34 2.00 3.17
C MET A 107 -8.83 0.58 2.91
N THR A 108 -9.57 -0.01 3.85
CA THR A 108 -10.08 -1.38 3.71
C THR A 108 -11.04 -1.49 2.52
N ALA A 109 -11.92 -0.51 2.36
CA ALA A 109 -12.85 -0.45 1.24
C ALA A 109 -12.13 -0.29 -0.11
N ALA A 110 -11.15 0.61 -0.19
CA ALA A 110 -10.42 0.91 -1.43
C ALA A 110 -9.36 -0.15 -1.80
N MET A 111 -8.73 -0.78 -0.81
CA MET A 111 -7.61 -1.71 -1.00
C MET A 111 -7.98 -3.18 -0.77
N GLY A 112 -9.21 -3.45 -0.29
CA GLY A 112 -9.73 -4.80 -0.08
C GLY A 112 -9.07 -5.59 1.06
N ALA A 113 -8.39 -4.90 1.98
CA ALA A 113 -7.69 -5.54 3.08
C ALA A 113 -7.73 -4.73 4.39
N ALA A 114 -8.00 -5.45 5.48
CA ALA A 114 -8.06 -4.91 6.83
C ALA A 114 -6.66 -4.64 7.40
N LEU A 115 -6.04 -3.53 7.01
CA LEU A 115 -4.97 -2.91 7.78
C LEU A 115 -5.47 -1.66 8.46
N THR A 116 -5.01 -1.46 9.70
CA THR A 116 -5.39 -0.32 10.52
C THR A 116 -4.23 0.65 10.61
N TYR A 117 -4.51 1.92 10.36
CA TYR A 117 -3.63 3.03 10.66
C TYR A 117 -4.12 3.73 11.93
N ARG A 118 -3.19 3.97 12.87
CA ARG A 118 -3.46 4.54 14.18
C ARG A 118 -2.55 5.76 14.36
N HIS A 119 -3.03 6.94 13.94
CA HIS A 119 -2.24 8.16 13.91
C HIS A 119 -1.75 8.56 15.29
N GLU A 120 -2.58 8.41 16.32
CA GLU A 120 -2.28 8.77 17.69
C GLU A 120 -1.15 7.94 18.33
N LEU A 121 -0.73 6.82 17.73
CA LEU A 121 0.42 6.04 18.17
C LEU A 121 1.77 6.59 17.66
N GLY A 122 1.74 7.66 16.87
CA GLY A 122 2.93 8.32 16.35
C GLY A 122 3.50 7.72 15.07
N MET A 123 4.60 8.31 14.60
CA MET A 123 5.34 7.82 13.44
C MET A 123 5.86 6.39 13.67
N ASN A 124 5.55 5.48 12.75
CA ASN A 124 6.05 4.09 12.74
C ASN A 124 6.69 3.75 11.38
N TYR A 125 7.62 2.79 11.38
CA TYR A 125 8.37 2.42 10.19
C TYR A 125 9.09 1.08 10.33
N ASN A 126 9.54 0.55 9.19
CA ASN A 126 10.36 -0.66 9.13
C ASN A 126 11.49 -0.49 8.11
N PHE A 127 12.68 -0.97 8.46
CA PHE A 127 13.76 -1.14 7.49
C PHE A 127 13.38 -2.26 6.51
N ILE A 128 13.27 -1.92 5.24
CA ILE A 128 13.12 -2.89 4.15
C ILE A 128 14.49 -3.42 3.75
N ARG A 129 15.47 -2.51 3.71
CA ARG A 129 16.90 -2.76 3.54
C ARG A 129 17.69 -1.86 4.49
N PRO A 130 18.99 -2.10 4.71
CA PRO A 130 19.81 -1.21 5.55
C PRO A 130 19.81 0.27 5.10
N ASP A 131 19.61 0.51 3.81
CA ASP A 131 19.59 1.84 3.16
C ASP A 131 18.17 2.38 2.88
N LEU A 132 17.12 1.62 3.19
CA LEU A 132 15.75 1.94 2.76
C LEU A 132 14.70 1.61 3.83
N ILE A 133 13.97 2.64 4.26
CA ILE A 133 12.87 2.56 5.23
C ILE A 133 11.56 2.92 4.54
N VAL A 134 10.50 2.19 4.90
CA VAL A 134 9.11 2.55 4.60
C VAL A 134 8.38 2.82 5.90
N GLY A 135 7.64 3.93 5.97
CA GLY A 135 6.93 4.33 7.18
C GLY A 135 5.70 5.22 6.96
N SER A 136 5.04 5.53 8.08
CA SER A 136 3.94 6.49 8.16
C SER A 136 4.44 7.94 8.14
N CYS A 137 3.53 8.91 8.12
CA CYS A 137 3.92 10.31 8.17
C CYS A 137 4.68 10.68 9.45
N LEU A 138 5.60 11.64 9.30
CA LEU A 138 6.07 12.45 10.41
C LEU A 138 4.89 13.29 10.90
N GLN A 139 4.84 13.53 12.21
CA GLN A 139 3.78 14.30 12.86
C GLN A 139 4.31 15.61 13.42
N THR A 140 5.57 15.63 13.86
CA THR A 140 6.21 16.81 14.45
C THR A 140 7.67 16.94 14.01
N GLN A 141 8.30 18.06 14.37
CA GLN A 141 9.72 18.32 14.14
C GLN A 141 10.62 17.31 14.86
N GLU A 142 10.23 16.84 16.04
CA GLU A 142 10.98 15.83 16.80
C GLU A 142 11.09 14.50 16.07
N ASP A 143 10.15 14.19 15.16
CA ASP A 143 10.26 13.00 14.31
C ASP A 143 11.44 13.12 13.33
N VAL A 144 11.82 14.32 12.90
CA VAL A 144 13.03 14.54 12.11
C VAL A 144 14.27 14.12 12.91
N ASP A 145 14.35 14.48 14.20
CA ASP A 145 15.48 14.07 15.04
C ASP A 145 15.54 12.57 15.27
N LYS A 146 14.37 11.91 15.42
CA LYS A 146 14.31 10.44 15.48
C LYS A 146 14.88 9.81 14.20
N LEU A 147 14.54 10.34 13.03
CA LEU A 147 15.08 9.84 11.75
C LEU A 147 16.59 10.13 11.60
N ARG A 148 17.05 11.31 12.01
CA ARG A 148 18.49 11.64 12.03
C ARG A 148 19.28 10.71 12.94
N SER A 149 18.72 10.31 14.09
CA SER A 149 19.36 9.39 15.04
C SER A 149 19.64 7.98 14.48
N ILE A 150 18.96 7.61 13.39
CA ILE A 150 19.15 6.36 12.65
C ILE A 150 19.74 6.60 11.25
N GLU A 151 20.48 7.71 11.08
CA GLU A 151 21.24 8.05 9.88
C GLU A 151 20.41 8.24 8.60
N VAL A 152 19.13 8.59 8.74
CA VAL A 152 18.32 9.04 7.59
C VAL A 152 18.86 10.36 7.07
N LYS A 153 19.13 10.38 5.76
CA LYS A 153 19.57 11.58 5.04
C LYS A 153 18.54 12.12 4.07
N THR A 154 17.55 11.30 3.68
CA THR A 154 16.48 11.69 2.78
C THR A 154 15.13 11.32 3.37
N ILE A 155 14.29 12.31 3.70
CA ILE A 155 12.87 12.13 4.01
C ILE A 155 12.11 12.37 2.71
N PHE A 156 11.43 11.33 2.21
CA PHE A 156 10.74 11.35 0.92
C PHE A 156 9.24 11.20 1.13
N CYS A 157 8.55 12.34 1.12
CA CYS A 157 7.13 12.47 1.42
C CYS A 157 6.26 12.40 0.16
N LEU A 158 5.31 11.46 0.14
CA LEU A 158 4.36 11.27 -0.96
C LEU A 158 2.99 11.93 -0.74
N GLN A 159 2.79 12.59 0.42
CA GLN A 159 1.49 13.13 0.82
C GLN A 159 1.13 14.41 0.08
N GLN A 160 -0.15 14.55 -0.27
CA GLN A 160 -0.76 15.82 -0.67
C GLN A 160 -1.12 16.66 0.55
N ASP A 161 -1.37 17.95 0.35
CA ASP A 161 -1.75 18.85 1.45
C ASP A 161 -3.05 18.41 2.13
N SER A 162 -4.01 17.87 1.38
CA SER A 162 -5.26 17.31 1.92
C SER A 162 -5.02 16.18 2.92
N ASP A 163 -4.00 15.35 2.71
CA ASP A 163 -3.66 14.24 3.62
C ASP A 163 -3.16 14.78 4.97
N LEU A 164 -2.36 15.84 4.90
CA LEU A 164 -1.71 16.48 6.03
C LEU A 164 -2.73 17.29 6.83
N GLU A 165 -3.60 18.04 6.15
CA GLU A 165 -4.71 18.77 6.74
C GLU A 165 -5.68 17.86 7.48
N TYR A 166 -6.00 16.67 6.92
CA TYR A 166 -6.89 15.71 7.57
C TYR A 166 -6.41 15.32 8.97
N PHE A 167 -5.09 15.13 9.16
CA PHE A 167 -4.49 14.80 10.47
C PHE A 167 -3.93 16.01 11.23
N GLY A 168 -3.97 17.22 10.66
CA GLY A 168 -3.46 18.43 11.29
C GLY A 168 -1.93 18.49 11.38
N VAL A 169 -1.22 17.90 10.42
CA VAL A 169 0.24 17.89 10.36
C VAL A 169 0.77 19.19 9.73
N ASP A 170 1.60 19.93 10.47
CA ASP A 170 2.27 21.14 9.96
C ASP A 170 3.53 20.77 9.16
N ILE A 171 3.32 20.44 7.88
CA ILE A 171 4.41 20.08 6.97
C ILE A 171 5.40 21.22 6.74
N ALA A 172 4.95 22.48 6.84
CA ALA A 172 5.82 23.64 6.62
C ALA A 172 6.84 23.74 7.78
N ALA A 173 6.39 23.54 9.01
CA ALA A 173 7.27 23.51 10.18
C ALA A 173 8.27 22.34 10.13
N ILE A 174 7.82 21.13 9.78
CA ILE A 174 8.69 19.95 9.63
C ILE A 174 9.76 20.19 8.56
N ARG A 175 9.38 20.68 7.38
CA ARG A 175 10.32 20.97 6.29
C ARG A 175 11.32 22.05 6.66
N LYS A 176 10.86 23.13 7.30
CA LYS A 176 11.74 24.21 7.77
C LYS A 176 12.76 23.68 8.78
N TYR A 177 12.33 22.83 9.70
CA TYR A 177 13.22 22.21 10.69
C TYR A 177 14.25 21.28 10.03
N ALA A 178 13.82 20.34 9.19
CA ALA A 178 14.73 19.43 8.47
C ALA A 178 15.80 20.18 7.67
N ASN A 179 15.41 21.23 6.95
CA ASN A 179 16.36 22.06 6.19
C ASN A 179 17.35 22.83 7.07
N SER A 180 17.03 23.09 8.34
CA SER A 180 17.94 23.75 9.28
C SER A 180 18.99 22.81 9.87
N CYS A 181 18.79 21.49 9.81
CA CYS A 181 19.72 20.50 10.35
C CYS A 181 20.98 20.32 9.50
N GLY A 182 20.89 20.54 8.19
CA GLY A 182 22.02 20.50 7.24
C GLY A 182 22.51 19.11 6.82
N ASP A 183 22.13 18.05 7.53
CA ASP A 183 22.53 16.65 7.28
C ASP A 183 21.39 15.74 6.79
N ILE A 184 20.16 16.25 6.74
CA ILE A 184 18.95 15.57 6.27
C ILE A 184 18.17 16.48 5.31
N GLN A 185 17.65 15.91 4.23
CA GLN A 185 16.85 16.63 3.25
C GLN A 185 15.41 16.12 3.26
N HIS A 186 14.45 17.04 3.37
CA HIS A 186 13.04 16.72 3.17
C HIS A 186 12.59 17.06 1.74
N LEU A 187 12.08 16.05 1.02
CA LEU A 187 11.55 16.15 -0.33
C LEU A 187 10.08 15.79 -0.36
N ARG A 188 9.32 16.45 -1.25
CA ARG A 188 7.94 16.08 -1.57
C ARG A 188 7.83 15.64 -3.02
N ALA A 189 7.12 14.54 -3.24
CA ALA A 189 6.75 14.01 -4.55
C ALA A 189 5.31 13.51 -4.45
N GLU A 190 4.37 14.43 -4.59
CA GLU A 190 2.97 14.20 -4.23
C GLU A 190 2.30 13.16 -5.14
N VAL A 191 1.56 12.25 -4.52
CA VAL A 191 0.71 11.23 -5.14
C VAL A 191 -0.61 11.17 -4.38
N ARG A 192 -1.73 11.20 -5.10
CA ARG A 192 -3.07 11.18 -4.52
C ARG A 192 -3.35 9.87 -3.78
N ASP A 193 -3.95 9.97 -2.59
CA ASP A 193 -4.33 8.77 -1.83
C ASP A 193 -5.53 8.06 -2.47
N PHE A 194 -5.64 6.74 -2.25
CA PHE A 194 -6.73 5.90 -2.78
C PHE A 194 -6.92 5.97 -4.30
N ASP A 195 -5.84 6.19 -5.03
CA ASP A 195 -5.85 6.31 -6.48
C ASP A 195 -4.70 5.52 -7.12
N GLY A 196 -5.02 4.33 -7.62
CA GLY A 196 -4.07 3.49 -8.34
C GLY A 196 -3.64 4.07 -9.69
N PHE A 197 -4.49 4.89 -10.31
CA PHE A 197 -4.18 5.52 -11.60
C PHE A 197 -3.20 6.68 -11.42
N ASP A 198 -3.44 7.58 -10.47
CA ASP A 198 -2.50 8.66 -10.15
C ASP A 198 -1.15 8.08 -9.74
N LEU A 199 -1.15 7.02 -8.90
CA LEU A 199 0.07 6.31 -8.52
C LEU A 199 0.83 5.77 -9.74
N ARG A 200 0.15 5.07 -10.67
CA ARG A 200 0.74 4.60 -11.94
C ARG A 200 1.37 5.76 -12.72
N MET A 201 0.63 6.85 -12.93
CA MET A 201 1.09 7.99 -13.73
C MET A 201 2.25 8.76 -13.08
N ARG A 202 2.29 8.82 -11.74
CA ARG A 202 3.29 9.58 -10.98
C ARG A 202 4.56 8.78 -10.68
N LEU A 203 4.49 7.45 -10.61
CA LEU A 203 5.62 6.58 -10.28
C LEU A 203 6.92 6.91 -11.05
N PRO A 204 6.92 7.15 -12.38
CA PRO A 204 8.15 7.46 -13.10
C PRO A 204 8.85 8.74 -12.59
N ALA A 205 8.08 9.82 -12.37
CA ALA A 205 8.59 11.08 -11.82
C ALA A 205 9.08 10.92 -10.37
N VAL A 206 8.27 10.23 -9.56
CA VAL A 206 8.51 10.00 -8.14
C VAL A 206 9.80 9.18 -7.94
N VAL A 207 9.97 8.09 -8.69
CA VAL A 207 11.14 7.22 -8.58
C VAL A 207 12.39 7.91 -9.14
N SER A 208 12.27 8.72 -10.21
CA SER A 208 13.38 9.54 -10.70
C SER A 208 13.88 10.49 -9.60
N LYS A 209 12.98 11.27 -8.99
CA LYS A 209 13.31 12.21 -7.92
C LYS A 209 13.92 11.52 -6.70
N LEU A 210 13.38 10.36 -6.32
CA LEU A 210 13.93 9.52 -5.25
C LEU A 210 15.35 9.05 -5.59
N HIS A 211 15.56 8.53 -6.80
CA HIS A 211 16.85 8.02 -7.25
C HIS A 211 17.91 9.13 -7.24
N THR A 212 17.59 10.31 -7.78
CA THR A 212 18.48 11.47 -7.73
C THR A 212 18.83 11.87 -6.29
N ALA A 213 17.84 11.88 -5.40
CA ALA A 213 18.06 12.24 -3.99
C ALA A 213 18.95 11.23 -3.26
N ILE A 214 18.70 9.92 -3.43
CA ILE A 214 19.50 8.86 -2.83
C ILE A 214 20.94 8.90 -3.33
N ASN A 215 21.15 9.05 -4.65
CA ASN A 215 22.50 9.13 -5.22
C ASN A 215 23.27 10.36 -4.71
N LYS A 216 22.58 11.49 -4.51
CA LYS A 216 23.18 12.73 -4.01
C LYS A 216 23.50 12.67 -2.52
N ASN A 217 22.57 12.19 -1.71
CA ASN A 217 22.64 12.30 -0.25
C ASN A 217 23.33 11.07 0.39
N GLY A 218 23.22 9.90 -0.24
CA GLY A 218 23.61 8.62 0.35
C GLY A 218 22.85 8.31 1.64
N GLY A 219 23.42 7.47 2.49
CA GLY A 219 22.82 7.11 3.79
C GLY A 219 21.48 6.39 3.66
N VAL A 220 20.62 6.54 4.67
CA VAL A 220 19.30 5.89 4.70
C VAL A 220 18.23 6.80 4.10
N ALA A 221 17.37 6.24 3.24
CA ALA A 221 16.19 6.91 2.71
C ALA A 221 14.93 6.48 3.45
N TYR A 222 14.12 7.44 3.88
CA TYR A 222 12.83 7.24 4.53
C TYR A 222 11.70 7.61 3.58
N ILE A 223 11.05 6.63 2.97
CA ILE A 223 9.91 6.82 2.07
C ILE A 223 8.63 6.71 2.90
N HIS A 224 7.78 7.74 2.84
CA HIS A 224 6.51 7.72 3.56
C HIS A 224 5.34 8.31 2.78
N CYS A 225 4.15 7.88 3.17
CA CYS A 225 2.88 8.52 2.84
C CYS A 225 2.15 8.83 4.15
N THR A 226 0.83 8.68 4.22
CA THR A 226 0.07 8.82 5.47
C THR A 226 0.32 7.62 6.39
N ALA A 227 -0.13 6.42 6.00
CA ALA A 227 0.02 5.22 6.83
C ALA A 227 1.27 4.40 6.54
N GLY A 228 1.95 4.64 5.41
CA GLY A 228 3.05 3.79 4.95
C GLY A 228 2.58 2.41 4.47
N LEU A 229 1.35 2.31 3.96
CA LEU A 229 0.71 1.04 3.60
C LEU A 229 0.38 0.89 2.11
N GLY A 230 0.24 1.99 1.36
CA GLY A 230 -0.05 1.96 -0.09
C GLY A 230 1.03 2.63 -0.94
N ARG A 231 0.98 3.97 -1.06
CA ARG A 231 1.88 4.78 -1.91
C ARG A 231 3.37 4.56 -1.61
N ALA A 232 3.75 4.60 -0.34
CA ALA A 232 5.15 4.45 0.09
C ALA A 232 5.74 3.06 -0.21
N PRO A 233 5.11 1.93 0.20
CA PRO A 233 5.61 0.62 -0.17
C PRO A 233 5.59 0.38 -1.68
N THR A 234 4.60 0.90 -2.42
CA THR A 234 4.61 0.82 -3.90
C THR A 234 5.83 1.50 -4.50
N THR A 235 6.16 2.72 -4.02
CA THR A 235 7.33 3.47 -4.48
C THR A 235 8.64 2.76 -4.14
N ALA A 236 8.74 2.17 -2.95
CA ALA A 236 9.91 1.40 -2.53
C ALA A 236 10.11 0.14 -3.39
N VAL A 237 9.03 -0.61 -3.66
CA VAL A 237 9.07 -1.79 -4.53
C VAL A 237 9.46 -1.39 -5.96
N ALA A 238 8.90 -0.31 -6.50
CA ALA A 238 9.27 0.20 -7.83
C ALA A 238 10.75 0.61 -7.89
N TYR A 239 11.27 1.30 -6.87
CA TYR A 239 12.68 1.67 -6.79
C TYR A 239 13.59 0.43 -6.75
N MET A 240 13.26 -0.58 -5.94
CA MET A 240 14.01 -1.82 -5.89
C MET A 240 14.03 -2.56 -7.24
N PHE A 241 12.89 -2.60 -7.91
CA PHE A 241 12.71 -3.26 -9.20
C PHE A 241 13.45 -2.54 -10.35
N TRP A 242 13.25 -1.23 -10.48
CA TRP A 242 13.79 -0.43 -11.59
C TRP A 242 15.27 -0.08 -11.39
N VAL A 243 15.68 0.21 -10.16
CA VAL A 243 17.01 0.75 -9.87
C VAL A 243 17.92 -0.29 -9.23
N GLN A 244 17.47 -0.99 -8.18
CA GLN A 244 18.36 -1.85 -7.38
C GLN A 244 18.53 -3.27 -7.93
N GLY A 245 17.89 -3.60 -9.05
CA GLY A 245 18.13 -4.84 -9.79
C GLY A 245 17.36 -6.06 -9.27
N TYR A 246 16.39 -5.88 -8.38
CA TYR A 246 15.49 -6.95 -7.96
C TYR A 246 14.56 -7.37 -9.10
N THR A 247 13.99 -8.57 -9.03
CA THR A 247 12.72 -8.85 -9.73
C THR A 247 11.56 -8.20 -8.97
N LEU A 248 10.41 -8.03 -9.63
CA LEU A 248 9.23 -7.42 -8.98
C LEU A 248 8.79 -8.25 -7.77
N ASN A 249 8.74 -9.58 -7.91
CA ASN A 249 8.29 -10.48 -6.85
C ASN A 249 9.27 -10.55 -5.67
N GLU A 250 10.58 -10.51 -5.92
CA GLU A 250 11.58 -10.44 -4.84
C GLU A 250 11.44 -9.14 -4.02
N ALA A 251 11.30 -8.00 -4.71
CA ALA A 251 11.12 -6.70 -4.06
C ALA A 251 9.83 -6.64 -3.24
N HIS A 252 8.73 -7.14 -3.82
CA HIS A 252 7.44 -7.26 -3.15
C HIS A 252 7.54 -8.15 -1.90
N THR A 253 8.07 -9.37 -2.04
CA THR A 253 8.19 -10.35 -0.96
C THR A 253 9.06 -9.83 0.17
N LEU A 254 10.20 -9.21 -0.14
CA LEU A 254 11.07 -8.61 0.87
C LEU A 254 10.32 -7.49 1.63
N THR A 255 9.66 -6.58 0.91
CA THR A 255 8.90 -5.49 1.52
C THR A 255 7.83 -6.01 2.47
N MET A 256 7.00 -6.95 1.99
CA MET A 256 5.93 -7.58 2.77
C MET A 256 6.43 -8.34 3.99
N SER A 257 7.60 -8.99 3.89
CA SER A 257 8.22 -9.71 5.03
C SER A 257 8.67 -8.77 6.16
N LYS A 258 8.93 -7.50 5.86
CA LYS A 258 9.42 -6.49 6.82
C LYS A 258 8.29 -5.60 7.32
N ARG A 259 7.29 -5.35 6.49
CA ARG A 259 6.14 -4.51 6.79
C ARG A 259 4.90 -5.08 6.10
N PRO A 260 3.93 -5.63 6.85
CA PRO A 260 2.62 -5.96 6.31
C PRO A 260 1.97 -4.70 5.72
N CYS A 261 1.80 -4.67 4.40
CA CYS A 261 1.28 -3.52 3.66
C CYS A 261 0.59 -3.97 2.35
N PHE A 262 0.21 -3.03 1.49
CA PHE A 262 -0.49 -3.28 0.23
C PHE A 262 0.13 -2.45 -0.90
N PRO A 263 1.36 -2.79 -1.35
CA PRO A 263 1.93 -2.17 -2.54
C PRO A 263 1.08 -2.51 -3.77
N ASN A 264 0.77 -1.51 -4.58
CA ASN A 264 -0.01 -1.68 -5.80
C ASN A 264 0.89 -2.17 -6.93
N LEU A 265 0.97 -3.50 -7.10
CA LEU A 265 1.82 -4.11 -8.13
C LEU A 265 1.35 -3.79 -9.55
N ASP A 266 0.05 -3.66 -9.78
CA ASP A 266 -0.49 -3.36 -11.11
C ASP A 266 -0.12 -1.93 -11.57
N ALA A 267 -0.06 -0.98 -10.64
CA ALA A 267 0.46 0.36 -10.91
C ALA A 267 1.95 0.30 -11.31
N ILE A 268 2.76 -0.53 -10.64
CA ILE A 268 4.18 -0.71 -10.98
C ILE A 268 4.32 -1.37 -12.35
N LYS A 269 3.62 -2.47 -12.60
CA LYS A 269 3.63 -3.21 -13.88
C LYS A 269 3.24 -2.30 -15.04
N SER A 270 2.14 -1.57 -14.86
CA SER A 270 1.63 -0.67 -15.88
C SER A 270 2.55 0.52 -16.12
N ALA A 271 3.09 1.16 -15.07
CA ALA A 271 4.06 2.24 -15.22
C ALA A 271 5.36 1.78 -15.90
N THR A 272 5.80 0.55 -15.59
CA THR A 272 6.96 -0.08 -16.25
C THR A 272 6.70 -0.25 -17.74
N ALA A 273 5.52 -0.76 -18.11
CA ALA A 273 5.12 -0.90 -19.50
C ALA A 273 4.97 0.46 -20.20
N ASP A 274 4.47 1.48 -19.50
CA ASP A 274 4.33 2.83 -20.04
C ASP A 274 5.68 3.46 -20.39
N ILE A 275 6.71 3.25 -19.56
CA ILE A 275 8.08 3.70 -19.86
C ILE A 275 8.62 3.03 -21.12
N LEU A 276 8.39 1.72 -21.28
CA LEU A 276 8.97 0.91 -22.36
C LEU A 276 8.21 0.99 -23.69
N THR A 277 6.92 1.27 -23.65
CA THR A 277 6.04 1.20 -24.84
C THR A 277 5.32 2.51 -25.16
N GLY A 278 5.41 3.50 -24.26
CA GLY A 278 4.66 4.75 -24.35
C GLY A 278 3.21 4.62 -23.87
N LEU A 279 2.54 5.78 -23.82
CA LEU A 279 1.14 5.91 -23.41
C LEU A 279 0.25 6.16 -24.62
N LYS A 280 -0.40 5.11 -25.13
CA LYS A 280 -1.50 5.23 -26.10
C LYS A 280 -2.83 5.24 -25.33
N LYS A 281 -3.67 6.24 -25.59
CA LYS A 281 -5.04 6.30 -25.06
C LYS A 281 -6.03 5.74 -26.06
N ILE A 282 -7.05 5.05 -25.54
CA ILE A 282 -8.05 4.34 -26.30
C ILE A 282 -9.45 4.77 -25.79
N PRO A 283 -10.40 5.06 -26.69
CA PRO A 283 -11.76 5.40 -26.31
C PRO A 283 -12.46 4.23 -25.60
N VAL A 284 -13.06 4.52 -24.46
CA VAL A 284 -13.87 3.60 -23.66
C VAL A 284 -15.25 4.23 -23.45
N LYS A 285 -16.30 3.44 -23.70
CA LYS A 285 -17.69 3.81 -23.45
C LYS A 285 -18.23 2.93 -22.31
N LEU A 286 -18.62 3.57 -21.21
CA LEU A 286 -19.29 2.91 -20.07
C LEU A 286 -20.76 3.31 -20.07
N THR A 287 -21.65 2.37 -19.73
CA THR A 287 -23.10 2.61 -19.84
C THR A 287 -23.88 2.08 -18.66
N TRP A 288 -24.92 2.82 -18.26
CA TRP A 288 -25.87 2.39 -17.25
C TRP A 288 -27.31 2.58 -17.75
N SER A 289 -28.14 1.56 -17.52
CA SER A 289 -29.56 1.59 -17.88
C SER A 289 -30.43 1.63 -16.62
N CYS A 290 -31.35 2.58 -16.55
CA CYS A 290 -32.41 2.57 -15.56
C CYS A 290 -33.54 3.53 -15.94
N ASP A 291 -34.75 3.18 -15.53
CA ASP A 291 -35.98 3.87 -15.96
C ASP A 291 -36.26 5.15 -15.14
N ASP A 292 -35.92 5.16 -13.84
CA ASP A 292 -36.30 6.22 -12.90
C ASP A 292 -35.11 6.89 -12.17
N CYS A 293 -33.87 6.74 -12.63
CA CYS A 293 -32.73 7.39 -11.96
C CYS A 293 -32.63 8.87 -12.29
N SER A 294 -32.25 9.68 -11.30
CA SER A 294 -32.04 11.12 -11.49
C SER A 294 -30.58 11.48 -11.76
N ILE A 295 -29.65 10.73 -11.17
CA ILE A 295 -28.22 10.92 -11.36
C ILE A 295 -27.50 9.57 -11.35
N VAL A 296 -26.59 9.41 -12.32
CA VAL A 296 -25.65 8.29 -12.36
C VAL A 296 -24.24 8.85 -12.41
N GLU A 297 -23.39 8.40 -11.50
CA GLU A 297 -21.98 8.80 -11.42
C GLU A 297 -21.08 7.55 -11.38
N ILE A 298 -19.80 7.71 -11.68
CA ILE A 298 -18.77 6.68 -11.55
C ILE A 298 -17.66 7.18 -10.61
N SER A 299 -17.12 6.28 -9.79
CA SER A 299 -15.89 6.45 -9.02
C SER A 299 -14.90 5.31 -9.30
N GLY A 300 -13.62 5.52 -8.98
CA GLY A 300 -12.51 4.64 -9.38
C GLY A 300 -11.92 5.06 -10.73
N LEU A 301 -11.82 4.13 -11.67
CA LEU A 301 -11.35 4.36 -13.04
C LEU A 301 -10.00 5.12 -13.08
N ASP A 302 -9.91 6.20 -13.87
CA ASP A 302 -8.74 7.07 -13.96
C ASP A 302 -8.83 8.33 -13.07
N ILE A 303 -9.79 8.35 -12.15
CA ILE A 303 -9.99 9.48 -11.24
C ILE A 303 -9.69 9.15 -9.78
N GLY A 304 -9.71 7.87 -9.39
CA GLY A 304 -9.56 7.43 -8.01
C GLY A 304 -10.89 7.25 -7.27
N TRP A 305 -10.85 6.60 -6.11
CA TRP A 305 -12.04 6.28 -5.31
C TRP A 305 -12.60 7.47 -4.51
N GLY A 306 -11.82 8.55 -4.38
CA GLY A 306 -12.24 9.78 -3.69
C GLY A 306 -13.02 10.77 -4.55
N GLN A 307 -13.11 10.52 -5.86
CA GLN A 307 -13.79 11.38 -6.82
C GLN A 307 -14.96 10.68 -7.49
N LYS A 308 -15.83 11.49 -8.09
CA LYS A 308 -16.96 11.02 -8.89
C LYS A 308 -17.11 11.84 -10.16
N ILE A 309 -17.46 11.18 -11.26
CA ILE A 309 -17.82 11.81 -12.53
C ILE A 309 -19.27 11.46 -12.87
N PRO A 310 -20.13 12.45 -13.18
CA PRO A 310 -21.48 12.18 -13.65
C PRO A 310 -21.49 11.64 -15.08
N LEU A 311 -22.40 10.72 -15.36
CA LEU A 311 -22.74 10.25 -16.70
C LEU A 311 -23.69 11.23 -17.38
N ALA A 312 -23.65 11.29 -18.71
CA ALA A 312 -24.63 12.04 -19.50
C ALA A 312 -25.80 11.12 -19.89
N TYR A 313 -27.03 11.56 -19.69
CA TYR A 313 -28.21 10.82 -20.14
C TYR A 313 -28.48 11.06 -21.62
N ASP A 314 -28.46 9.99 -22.40
CA ASP A 314 -28.83 9.96 -23.80
C ASP A 314 -30.31 9.53 -23.92
N LYS A 315 -31.16 10.50 -24.30
CA LYS A 315 -32.61 10.30 -24.42
C LYS A 315 -33.00 9.38 -25.58
N GLU A 316 -32.18 9.31 -26.63
CA GLU A 316 -32.49 8.50 -27.82
C GLU A 316 -32.22 7.02 -27.53
N GLN A 317 -31.13 6.75 -26.82
CA GLN A 317 -30.76 5.39 -26.41
C GLN A 317 -31.45 4.96 -25.11
N GLY A 318 -31.95 5.92 -24.30
CA GLY A 318 -32.48 5.64 -22.96
C GLY A 318 -31.39 5.21 -21.97
N LEU A 319 -30.14 5.65 -22.18
CA LEU A 319 -28.97 5.19 -21.44
C LEU A 319 -28.19 6.36 -20.83
N TRP A 320 -27.61 6.12 -19.65
CA TRP A 320 -26.56 6.96 -19.11
C TRP A 320 -25.22 6.52 -19.71
N ILE A 321 -24.42 7.46 -20.21
CA ILE A 321 -23.20 7.17 -20.95
C ILE A 321 -22.03 8.02 -20.43
N LEU A 322 -20.88 7.38 -20.26
CA LEU A 322 -19.59 8.04 -20.05
C LEU A 322 -18.61 7.64 -21.16
N HIS A 323 -18.00 8.63 -21.81
CA HIS A 323 -16.89 8.43 -22.74
C HIS A 323 -15.57 8.85 -22.08
N LYS A 324 -14.54 8.02 -22.18
CA LYS A 324 -13.22 8.26 -21.60
C LYS A 324 -12.12 7.81 -22.55
N GLU A 325 -11.00 8.53 -22.50
CA GLU A 325 -9.76 8.14 -23.19
C GLU A 325 -8.80 7.56 -22.15
N LEU A 326 -8.63 6.24 -22.14
CA LEU A 326 -7.85 5.54 -21.12
C LEU A 326 -6.59 4.91 -21.74
N PRO A 327 -5.44 4.97 -21.07
CA PRO A 327 -4.28 4.17 -21.46
C PRO A 327 -4.60 2.67 -21.42
N GLU A 328 -3.79 1.85 -22.09
CA GLU A 328 -3.86 0.39 -21.91
C GLU A 328 -3.69 0.00 -20.44
N GLY A 329 -4.45 -1.00 -19.98
CA GLY A 329 -4.45 -1.47 -18.60
C GLY A 329 -5.83 -1.91 -18.11
N GLN A 330 -5.89 -2.31 -16.85
CA GLN A 330 -7.13 -2.67 -16.18
C GLN A 330 -7.53 -1.58 -15.18
N TYR A 331 -8.80 -1.20 -15.20
CA TYR A 331 -9.35 -0.12 -14.37
C TYR A 331 -10.59 -0.61 -13.66
N GLU A 332 -10.51 -0.71 -12.33
CA GLU A 332 -11.69 -0.96 -11.49
C GLU A 332 -12.48 0.32 -11.28
N TYR A 333 -13.80 0.21 -11.26
CA TYR A 333 -14.71 1.31 -11.03
C TYR A 333 -16.03 0.83 -10.44
N LYS A 334 -16.86 1.77 -9.97
CA LYS A 334 -18.19 1.48 -9.44
C LYS A 334 -19.14 2.63 -9.70
N TYR A 335 -20.42 2.30 -9.89
CA TYR A 335 -21.46 3.28 -10.13
C TYR A 335 -22.02 3.81 -8.81
N ILE A 336 -22.48 5.05 -8.85
CA ILE A 336 -23.24 5.71 -7.79
C ILE A 336 -24.53 6.19 -8.43
N VAL A 337 -25.64 5.54 -8.13
CA VAL A 337 -26.95 5.83 -8.71
C VAL A 337 -27.84 6.40 -7.62
N ASP A 338 -28.26 7.65 -7.77
CA ASP A 338 -29.03 8.40 -6.77
C ASP A 338 -28.41 8.28 -5.36
N GLY A 339 -27.08 8.39 -5.28
CA GLY A 339 -26.29 8.31 -4.05
C GLY A 339 -26.00 6.90 -3.53
N LYS A 340 -26.44 5.84 -4.23
CA LYS A 340 -26.20 4.45 -3.82
C LYS A 340 -25.09 3.80 -4.65
N TRP A 341 -24.10 3.24 -3.98
CA TRP A 341 -23.02 2.49 -4.61
C TRP A 341 -23.53 1.16 -5.16
N MET A 342 -23.37 0.95 -6.46
CA MET A 342 -23.84 -0.24 -7.16
C MET A 342 -22.83 -0.64 -8.25
N TYR A 343 -22.86 -1.90 -8.65
CA TYR A 343 -22.11 -2.37 -9.81
C TYR A 343 -23.09 -2.83 -10.89
N ASN A 344 -22.66 -2.73 -12.14
CA ASN A 344 -23.44 -3.17 -13.29
C ASN A 344 -23.22 -4.68 -13.48
N LYS A 345 -24.27 -5.48 -13.31
CA LYS A 345 -24.20 -6.95 -13.46
C LYS A 345 -23.96 -7.40 -14.90
N ASN A 346 -24.14 -6.51 -15.87
CA ASN A 346 -23.97 -6.80 -17.30
C ASN A 346 -22.57 -6.40 -17.81
N GLU A 347 -21.77 -5.74 -16.99
CA GLU A 347 -20.37 -5.41 -17.28
C GLU A 347 -19.44 -6.37 -16.53
N LEU A 348 -18.15 -6.37 -16.87
CA LEU A 348 -17.16 -7.20 -16.17
C LEU A 348 -17.05 -6.76 -14.71
N VAL A 349 -16.92 -7.74 -13.81
CA VAL A 349 -16.87 -7.54 -12.36
C VAL A 349 -15.75 -8.34 -11.71
N THR A 350 -15.15 -7.77 -10.68
CA THR A 350 -14.14 -8.43 -9.86
C THR A 350 -14.75 -9.55 -9.02
N SER A 351 -13.89 -10.48 -8.59
CA SER A 351 -14.26 -11.41 -7.53
C SER A 351 -14.52 -10.63 -6.23
N PRO A 352 -15.50 -11.03 -5.40
CA PRO A 352 -15.75 -10.36 -4.12
C PRO A 352 -14.48 -10.34 -3.26
N ASN A 353 -14.16 -9.18 -2.68
CA ASN A 353 -13.08 -9.07 -1.70
C ASN A 353 -13.48 -9.71 -0.36
N LYS A 354 -12.61 -9.64 0.66
CA LYS A 354 -12.87 -10.25 1.98
C LYS A 354 -14.13 -9.74 2.68
N ASP A 355 -14.56 -8.53 2.35
CA ASP A 355 -15.76 -7.87 2.89
C ASP A 355 -16.97 -8.05 1.96
N GLY A 356 -16.84 -8.85 0.89
CA GLY A 356 -17.89 -9.09 -0.10
C GLY A 356 -18.07 -7.94 -1.10
N ASN A 357 -17.18 -6.94 -1.11
CA ASN A 357 -17.27 -5.84 -2.06
C ASN A 357 -16.87 -6.32 -3.46
N VAL A 358 -17.71 -5.98 -4.43
CA VAL A 358 -17.51 -6.22 -5.87
C VAL A 358 -17.43 -4.88 -6.58
N ASN A 359 -16.49 -4.77 -7.52
CA ASN A 359 -16.31 -3.62 -8.41
C ASN A 359 -16.55 -4.06 -9.86
N ASN A 360 -16.97 -3.13 -10.72
CA ASN A 360 -16.82 -3.33 -12.14
C ASN A 360 -15.35 -3.13 -12.52
N TYR A 361 -14.94 -3.67 -13.67
CA TYR A 361 -13.67 -3.28 -14.28
C TYR A 361 -13.77 -3.23 -15.79
N VAL A 362 -12.86 -2.49 -16.40
CA VAL A 362 -12.64 -2.47 -17.85
C VAL A 362 -11.18 -2.76 -18.13
N THR A 363 -10.92 -3.60 -19.13
CA THR A 363 -9.57 -3.83 -19.63
C THR A 363 -9.42 -3.18 -21.00
N VAL A 364 -8.40 -2.34 -21.13
CA VAL A 364 -8.09 -1.55 -22.31
C VAL A 364 -6.84 -2.14 -22.95
N PHE A 365 -6.93 -2.50 -24.23
CA PHE A 365 -5.85 -3.12 -25.00
C PHE A 365 -5.66 -2.36 -26.32
N ASP A 366 -4.43 -2.31 -26.83
CA ASP A 366 -4.16 -1.80 -28.18
C ASP A 366 -4.95 -2.57 -29.26
N ASP A 367 -5.34 -1.86 -30.32
CA ASP A 367 -6.09 -2.39 -31.45
C ASP A 367 -5.28 -3.41 -32.27
N ASN A 368 -3.95 -3.40 -32.12
CA ASN A 368 -3.05 -4.35 -32.76
C ASN A 368 -2.39 -5.29 -31.72
N PRO A 369 -3.01 -6.45 -31.41
CA PRO A 369 -2.47 -7.40 -30.43
C PRO A 369 -1.16 -8.07 -30.87
N ASN A 370 -0.78 -7.96 -32.15
CA ASN A 370 0.44 -8.53 -32.70
C ASN A 370 1.62 -7.54 -32.72
N SER A 371 1.45 -6.34 -32.15
CA SER A 371 2.52 -5.36 -32.07
C SER A 371 3.59 -5.76 -31.05
N ILE A 372 4.82 -5.26 -31.23
CA ILE A 372 5.91 -5.45 -30.25
C ILE A 372 5.50 -4.87 -28.89
N SER A 373 4.84 -3.70 -28.88
CA SER A 373 4.31 -3.08 -27.67
C SER A 373 3.29 -3.96 -26.95
N ALA A 374 2.36 -4.59 -27.68
CA ALA A 374 1.38 -5.51 -27.11
C ALA A 374 2.06 -6.73 -26.47
N ALA A 375 3.09 -7.31 -27.13
CA ALA A 375 3.86 -8.42 -26.58
C ALA A 375 4.62 -8.03 -25.30
N ILE A 376 5.24 -6.84 -25.27
CA ILE A 376 5.93 -6.31 -24.07
C ILE A 376 4.91 -6.10 -22.94
N ARG A 377 3.78 -5.44 -23.22
CA ARG A 377 2.72 -5.19 -22.25
C ARG A 377 2.19 -6.50 -21.66
N SER A 378 1.84 -7.47 -22.50
CA SER A 378 1.33 -8.77 -22.06
C SER A 378 2.31 -9.49 -21.12
N ARG A 379 3.62 -9.43 -21.39
CA ARG A 379 4.63 -10.00 -20.48
C ARG A 379 4.72 -9.22 -19.16
N LEU A 380 4.76 -7.90 -19.23
CA LEU A 380 4.95 -7.04 -18.04
C LEU A 380 3.73 -7.01 -17.11
N THR A 381 2.53 -7.22 -17.65
CA THR A 381 1.29 -7.32 -16.85
C THR A 381 0.98 -8.74 -16.39
N GLY A 382 1.82 -9.73 -16.72
CA GLY A 382 1.71 -11.10 -16.23
C GLY A 382 2.06 -11.22 -14.74
N ASP A 383 2.03 -12.44 -14.20
CA ASP A 383 2.16 -12.68 -12.76
C ASP A 383 3.51 -12.23 -12.18
N ASP A 384 4.62 -12.67 -12.77
CA ASP A 384 5.99 -12.36 -12.34
C ASP A 384 6.83 -11.78 -13.49
N PRO A 385 6.66 -10.48 -13.80
CA PRO A 385 7.38 -9.85 -14.88
C PRO A 385 8.84 -9.61 -14.50
N ASP A 386 9.74 -10.07 -15.36
CA ASP A 386 11.15 -9.71 -15.29
C ASP A 386 11.54 -8.79 -16.45
N LEU A 387 12.51 -7.92 -16.16
CA LEU A 387 13.08 -6.97 -17.10
C LEU A 387 14.37 -7.53 -17.67
N SER A 388 14.45 -7.56 -19.00
CA SER A 388 15.71 -7.84 -19.69
C SER A 388 16.77 -6.79 -19.36
N THR A 389 18.03 -7.08 -19.68
CA THR A 389 19.14 -6.13 -19.45
C THR A 389 18.90 -4.81 -20.20
N ASP A 390 18.44 -4.87 -21.44
CA ASP A 390 18.19 -3.68 -22.26
C ASP A 390 17.00 -2.85 -21.75
N GLU A 391 15.96 -3.50 -21.23
CA GLU A 391 14.83 -2.82 -20.61
C GLU A 391 15.23 -2.12 -19.32
N ARG A 392 16.06 -2.76 -18.48
CA ARG A 392 16.62 -2.13 -17.28
C ARG A 392 17.47 -0.91 -17.64
N LEU A 393 18.28 -0.98 -18.69
CA LEU A 393 19.05 0.15 -19.19
C LEU A 393 18.14 1.28 -19.68
N THR A 394 17.10 0.95 -20.44
CA THR A 394 16.11 1.93 -20.94
C THR A 394 15.40 2.65 -19.79
N ILE A 395 14.94 1.90 -18.78
CA ILE A 395 14.29 2.48 -17.59
C ILE A 395 15.27 3.36 -16.82
N ARG A 396 16.52 2.94 -16.62
CA ARG A 396 17.52 3.78 -15.96
C ARG A 396 17.78 5.09 -16.70
N GLN A 397 18.00 5.03 -18.02
CA GLN A 397 18.18 6.22 -18.84
C GLN A 397 16.96 7.15 -18.77
N PHE A 398 15.75 6.58 -18.80
CA PHE A 398 14.52 7.34 -18.61
C PHE A 398 14.51 8.08 -17.27
N LEU A 399 14.82 7.38 -16.17
CA LEU A 399 14.82 7.98 -14.83
C LEU A 399 15.88 9.07 -14.66
N GLU A 400 17.07 8.89 -15.25
CA GLU A 400 18.18 9.86 -15.19
C GLU A 400 17.92 11.11 -16.04
N THR A 401 17.16 10.97 -17.13
CA THR A 401 16.83 12.07 -18.06
C THR A 401 15.47 12.69 -17.80
N TYR A 402 14.71 12.19 -16.82
CA TYR A 402 13.36 12.66 -16.53
C TYR A 402 13.37 14.14 -16.17
N GLN A 403 12.85 14.98 -17.06
CA GLN A 403 12.64 16.40 -16.84
C GLN A 403 11.22 16.61 -16.33
N GLY A 404 10.99 16.41 -15.04
CA GLY A 404 9.71 16.72 -14.41
C GLY A 404 9.91 17.48 -13.11
N GLU A 405 9.10 18.52 -12.91
CA GLU A 405 9.02 19.36 -11.70
C GLU A 405 8.46 18.60 -10.48
#